data_AF-A0A0A2E409-F1
#
_entry.id   AF-A0A0A2E409-F1
#
_cell.length_a   1.000
_cell.length_b   1.000
_cell.length_c   1.000
_cell.angle_alpha   90.00
_cell.angle_beta   90.00
_cell.angle_gamma   90.00
#
_symmetry.space_group_name_H-M   'P 1'
#
loop_
_entity.id
_entity.type
_entity.pdbx_description
1 polymer ?
#
loop_
_entity_poly.entity_id
_entity_poly.type
_entity_poly.pdbx_seq_one_letter_code
_entity_poly.pdbx_strand_id
1 'polypeptide(L)'
;MYRIVLAALLLYLLWLFLFLLYERKRRKKGVPQKPCQIVSEAEIIGKSRFKRGHSTPQVRSYAKGEAEAKKASTFALENGQELSEEPDNLPDIDEIPLTYESSDAPSFEEEDEELPIQGESEYAMGIDFERVLEALSVIHRHAHTEAERQSTGDTLRALEGTRLMETLRSDAKRSATIDEIVRARFEELYSGKKA
;
A
#
# COMPACT_ATOMS: atom_id res chain seq x y z
N MET A 1 11.83 35.18 -52.46
CA MET A 1 10.54 35.00 -51.76
C MET A 1 10.69 34.16 -50.49
N TYR A 2 11.24 32.94 -50.56
CA TYR A 2 11.44 32.06 -49.39
C TYR A 2 12.31 32.67 -48.26
N ARG A 3 13.33 33.48 -48.57
CA ARG A 3 14.17 34.14 -47.55
C ARG A 3 13.39 35.12 -46.67
N ILE A 4 12.43 35.83 -47.26
CA ILE A 4 11.56 36.78 -46.53
C ILE A 4 10.57 36.00 -45.67
N VAL A 5 10.01 34.91 -46.20
CA VAL A 5 9.13 33.99 -45.45
C VAL A 5 9.88 33.36 -44.28
N LEU A 6 11.13 32.92 -44.49
CA LEU A 6 11.98 32.35 -43.44
C LEU A 6 12.29 33.39 -42.35
N ALA A 7 12.63 34.62 -42.74
CA ALA A 7 12.86 35.71 -41.80
C ALA A 7 11.60 36.06 -40.98
N ALA A 8 10.42 36.10 -41.63
CA ALA A 8 9.15 36.32 -40.95
C ALA A 8 8.81 35.17 -39.98
N LEU A 9 9.08 33.92 -40.38
CA LEU A 9 8.87 32.75 -39.53
C LEU A 9 9.79 32.75 -38.31
N LEU A 10 11.07 33.07 -38.49
CA LEU A 10 12.03 33.20 -37.38
C LEU A 10 11.63 34.31 -36.42
N LEU A 11 11.18 35.45 -36.94
CA LEU A 11 10.70 36.57 -36.13
C LEU A 11 9.42 36.19 -35.36
N TYR A 12 8.51 35.46 -35.99
CA TYR A 12 7.29 34.96 -35.35
C TYR A 12 7.59 33.95 -34.23
N LEU A 13 8.51 33.01 -34.46
CA LEU A 13 8.95 32.05 -33.43
C LEU A 13 9.64 32.75 -32.25
N LEU A 14 10.49 33.75 -32.53
CA LEU A 14 11.13 34.55 -31.48
C LEU A 14 10.09 35.32 -30.65
N TRP A 15 9.10 35.92 -31.31
CA TRP A 15 7.98 36.59 -30.65
C TRP A 15 7.15 35.63 -29.80
N LEU A 16 6.83 34.44 -30.31
CA LEU A 16 6.14 33.38 -29.56
C LEU A 16 6.94 32.93 -28.34
N PHE A 17 8.26 32.77 -28.48
CA PHE A 17 9.14 32.40 -27.38
C PHE A 17 9.18 33.48 -26.29
N LEU A 18 9.29 34.76 -26.68
CA LEU A 18 9.18 35.90 -25.77
C LEU A 18 7.82 35.94 -25.09
N PHE A 19 6.74 35.66 -25.81
CA PHE A 19 5.38 35.59 -25.29
C PHE A 19 5.21 34.47 -24.26
N LEU A 20 5.71 33.26 -24.55
CA LEU A 20 5.74 32.12 -23.63
C LEU A 20 6.55 32.42 -22.37
N LEU A 21 7.71 33.05 -22.50
CA LEU A 21 8.52 33.49 -21.36
C LEU A 21 7.80 34.58 -20.54
N TYR A 22 7.11 35.49 -21.21
CA TYR A 22 6.30 36.53 -20.58
C TYR A 22 5.13 35.93 -19.78
N GLU A 23 4.38 35.01 -20.37
CA GLU A 23 3.34 34.24 -19.69
C GLU A 23 3.91 33.44 -18.51
N ARG A 24 5.02 32.72 -18.72
CA ARG A 24 5.69 31.97 -17.64
C ARG A 24 6.13 32.89 -16.51
N LYS A 25 6.60 34.10 -16.82
CA LYS A 25 6.95 35.12 -15.82
C LYS A 25 5.70 35.69 -15.13
N ARG A 26 4.57 35.86 -15.83
CA ARG A 26 3.28 36.22 -15.22
C ARG A 26 2.75 35.12 -14.29
N ARG A 27 2.83 33.85 -14.69
CA ARG A 27 2.48 32.70 -13.83
C ARG A 27 3.35 32.65 -12.57
N LYS A 28 4.63 33.00 -12.67
CA LYS A 28 5.55 33.12 -11.52
C LYS A 28 5.28 34.34 -10.63
N LYS A 29 4.69 35.41 -11.15
CA LYS A 29 4.33 36.64 -10.40
C LYS A 29 2.90 36.63 -9.84
N GLY A 30 2.05 35.73 -10.34
CA GLY A 30 0.63 35.61 -9.97
C GLY A 30 0.36 34.76 -8.72
N VAL A 31 1.40 34.22 -8.09
CA VAL A 31 1.30 33.67 -6.74
C VAL A 31 2.15 34.57 -5.85
N PRO A 32 1.59 35.55 -5.12
CA PRO A 32 2.19 35.85 -3.85
C PRO A 32 2.21 34.51 -3.11
N GLN A 33 3.41 34.00 -2.83
CA GLN A 33 3.57 32.96 -1.85
C GLN A 33 3.04 33.59 -0.56
N LYS A 34 1.73 33.49 -0.33
CA LYS A 34 1.16 33.69 0.98
C LYS A 34 2.02 32.77 1.84
N PRO A 35 2.72 33.25 2.87
CA PRO A 35 3.30 32.33 3.82
C PRO A 35 2.12 31.45 4.20
N CYS A 36 2.24 30.15 3.91
CA CYS A 36 1.28 29.17 4.35
C CYS A 36 1.15 29.47 5.84
N GLN A 37 0.00 30.02 6.22
CA GLN A 37 -0.27 30.37 7.60
C GLN A 37 -0.08 29.03 8.31
N ILE A 38 1.00 28.92 9.07
CA ILE A 38 1.14 27.88 10.07
C ILE A 38 0.02 28.22 11.02
N VAL A 39 -1.16 27.66 10.74
CA VAL A 39 -2.29 27.73 11.65
C VAL A 39 -1.78 26.99 12.87
N SER A 40 -1.48 27.79 13.89
CA SER A 40 -1.18 27.28 15.22
C SER A 40 -2.25 26.27 15.58
N GLU A 41 -1.81 25.14 16.10
CA GLU A 41 -2.56 23.93 16.47
C GLU A 41 -3.65 24.17 17.55
N ALA A 42 -4.04 25.44 17.80
CA ALA A 42 -4.87 25.86 18.92
C ALA A 42 -6.36 26.06 18.59
N GLU A 43 -6.77 26.02 17.31
CA GLU A 43 -8.17 26.28 16.92
C GLU A 43 -8.81 25.17 16.06
N ILE A 44 -8.17 24.00 15.95
CA ILE A 44 -8.91 22.80 15.54
C ILE A 44 -9.62 22.26 16.78
N ILE A 45 -10.90 22.64 16.90
CA ILE A 45 -11.83 22.10 17.88
C ILE A 45 -11.88 20.58 17.73
N GLY A 46 -11.47 19.91 18.81
CA GLY A 46 -11.24 18.48 18.90
C GLY A 46 -10.01 18.24 19.76
N LYS A 47 -10.12 18.52 21.07
CA LYS A 47 -9.01 18.36 22.04
C LYS A 47 -8.57 16.89 22.13
N SER A 48 -7.75 16.43 21.20
CA SER A 48 -7.03 15.17 21.35
C SER A 48 -5.90 15.40 22.36
N ARG A 49 -6.04 14.82 23.56
CA ARG A 49 -5.02 14.87 24.61
C ARG A 49 -3.88 13.87 24.37
N PHE A 50 -3.58 13.54 23.11
CA PHE A 50 -2.52 12.58 22.82
C PHE A 50 -1.16 13.26 22.95
N LYS A 51 -0.57 13.18 24.16
CA LYS A 51 0.85 13.50 24.31
C LYS A 51 1.65 12.40 23.60
N ARG A 52 2.15 12.71 22.40
CA ARG A 52 3.18 11.89 21.76
C ARG A 52 4.46 12.06 22.58
N GLY A 53 4.60 11.24 23.62
CA GLY A 53 5.87 11.06 24.29
C GLY A 53 6.86 10.52 23.26
N HIS A 54 7.90 11.27 22.96
CA HIS A 54 9.09 10.68 22.36
C HIS A 54 9.62 9.66 23.38
N SER A 55 9.26 8.39 23.22
CA SER A 55 9.98 7.33 23.90
C SER A 55 11.35 7.29 23.25
N THR A 56 12.31 7.99 23.85
CA THR A 56 13.71 7.68 23.61
C THR A 56 13.88 6.20 23.97
N PRO A 57 14.33 5.34 23.04
CA PRO A 57 14.64 3.97 23.42
C PRO A 57 15.71 4.04 24.50
N GLN A 58 15.41 3.52 25.69
CA GLN A 58 16.41 3.30 26.72
C GLN A 58 17.37 2.24 26.20
N VAL A 59 18.42 2.70 25.52
CA VAL A 59 19.63 1.90 25.34
C VAL A 59 20.25 1.80 26.73
N ARG A 60 20.26 0.60 27.33
CA ARG A 60 21.06 0.31 28.51
C ARG A 60 22.52 0.57 28.16
N SER A 61 23.06 1.71 28.56
CA SER A 61 24.51 1.85 28.69
C SER A 61 24.95 1.02 29.89
N TYR A 62 25.80 0.04 29.64
CA TYR A 62 26.45 -0.72 30.71
C TYR A 62 27.40 0.20 31.46
N ALA A 63 27.31 0.23 32.79
CA ALA A 63 28.26 0.92 33.63
C ALA A 63 29.63 0.24 33.50
N LYS A 64 30.61 1.01 33.01
CA LYS A 64 32.00 0.61 32.99
C LYS A 64 32.56 0.77 34.41
N GLY A 65 32.80 -0.37 35.06
CA GLY A 65 33.57 -0.51 36.29
C GLY A 65 32.74 -0.44 37.56
N GLU A 66 32.67 -1.55 38.30
CA GLU A 66 33.28 -1.67 39.63
C GLU A 66 33.18 -3.11 40.17
N ALA A 67 34.31 -3.59 40.69
CA ALA A 67 34.53 -4.72 41.60
C ALA A 67 33.90 -6.10 41.30
N GLU A 68 34.80 -7.04 40.98
CA GLU A 68 34.64 -8.49 41.08
C GLU A 68 34.23 -8.91 42.51
N ALA A 69 32.94 -8.88 42.81
CA ALA A 69 32.39 -9.68 43.91
C ALA A 69 31.90 -11.00 43.32
N LYS A 70 32.66 -12.07 43.54
CA LYS A 70 32.31 -13.45 43.17
C LYS A 70 30.99 -13.83 43.84
N LYS A 71 29.87 -13.57 43.19
CA LYS A 71 28.57 -14.13 43.56
C LYS A 71 28.46 -15.52 42.93
N ALA A 72 28.34 -16.53 43.77
CA ALA A 72 28.16 -17.91 43.36
C ALA A 72 26.92 -18.06 42.46
N SER A 73 27.07 -18.84 41.40
CA SER A 73 26.04 -19.14 40.40
C SER A 73 24.78 -19.70 41.07
N THR A 74 23.64 -19.06 40.85
CA THR A 74 22.29 -19.47 41.33
C THR A 74 21.53 -20.29 40.28
N PHE A 75 22.16 -20.69 39.19
CA PHE A 75 21.57 -21.61 38.22
C PHE A 75 21.91 -23.05 38.58
N ALA A 76 20.91 -23.93 38.55
CA ALA A 76 21.12 -25.37 38.63
C ALA A 76 21.99 -25.81 37.44
N LEU A 77 23.06 -26.56 37.73
CA LEU A 77 23.90 -27.18 36.71
C LEU A 77 23.07 -28.27 36.02
N GLU A 78 22.61 -28.00 34.81
CA GLU A 78 21.98 -28.99 33.96
C GLU A 78 23.07 -29.95 33.44
N ASN A 79 23.06 -31.16 34.02
CA ASN A 79 23.63 -32.41 33.53
C ASN A 79 25.10 -32.43 33.10
N GLY A 80 25.95 -32.78 34.07
CA GLY A 80 27.23 -33.45 33.86
C GLY A 80 27.33 -34.62 34.84
N GLN A 81 26.73 -35.74 34.48
CA GLN A 81 26.85 -37.01 35.20
C GLN A 81 28.24 -37.60 34.90
N GLU A 82 29.24 -37.29 35.72
CA GLU A 82 30.35 -38.22 35.94
C GLU A 82 30.03 -39.01 37.22
N LEU A 83 29.65 -40.26 37.00
CA LEU A 83 29.52 -41.28 38.04
C LEU A 83 30.77 -42.15 37.92
N SER A 84 31.73 -41.91 38.80
CA SER A 84 32.84 -42.84 39.05
C SER A 84 32.92 -43.06 40.56
N GLU A 85 31.98 -43.86 41.04
CA GLU A 85 32.15 -44.68 42.23
C GLU A 85 31.93 -46.12 41.80
N GLU A 86 33.01 -46.89 41.82
CA GLU A 86 33.01 -48.35 41.86
C GLU A 86 33.49 -48.72 43.28
N PRO A 87 33.12 -49.88 43.89
CA PRO A 87 32.33 -51.01 43.42
C PRO A 87 31.14 -51.40 44.34
N ASP A 88 30.21 -52.19 43.80
CA ASP A 88 30.05 -53.62 44.15
C ASP A 88 28.59 -54.10 44.15
N ASN A 89 28.39 -55.17 43.37
CA ASN A 89 27.38 -56.23 43.51
C ASN A 89 25.88 -55.89 43.27
N LEU A 90 25.50 -56.16 42.02
CA LEU A 90 24.17 -56.54 41.53
C LEU A 90 23.32 -57.36 42.53
N PRO A 91 22.00 -57.09 42.59
CA PRO A 91 21.01 -58.15 42.67
C PRO A 91 20.25 -58.26 41.34
N ASP A 92 20.12 -59.52 40.88
CA ASP A 92 19.40 -59.95 39.68
C ASP A 92 18.03 -59.26 39.56
N ILE A 93 17.82 -58.59 38.44
CA ILE A 93 16.48 -58.19 38.00
C ILE A 93 16.08 -59.24 36.97
N ASP A 94 15.10 -60.07 37.32
CA ASP A 94 14.59 -61.14 36.47
C ASP A 94 14.25 -60.64 35.06
N GLU A 95 14.70 -61.38 34.04
CA GLU A 95 14.30 -61.22 32.64
C GLU A 95 12.78 -61.43 32.51
N ILE A 96 12.00 -60.35 32.55
CA ILE A 96 10.62 -60.40 32.09
C ILE A 96 10.66 -60.31 30.56
N PRO A 97 10.23 -61.36 29.83
CA PRO A 97 10.22 -61.32 28.37
C PRO A 97 9.26 -60.22 27.91
N LEU A 98 9.78 -59.27 27.13
CA LEU A 98 9.00 -58.21 26.50
C LEU A 98 8.17 -58.82 25.37
N THR A 99 7.08 -59.51 25.72
CA THR A 99 6.07 -59.90 24.73
C THR A 99 5.36 -58.64 24.28
N TYR A 100 5.67 -58.19 23.06
CA TYR A 100 4.81 -57.25 22.35
C TYR A 100 3.46 -57.95 22.13
N GLU A 101 2.43 -57.49 22.82
CA GLU A 101 1.07 -57.74 22.36
C GLU A 101 1.00 -57.18 20.93
N SER A 102 0.59 -58.03 19.99
CA SER A 102 0.32 -57.64 18.62
C SER A 102 -0.87 -56.68 18.64
N SER A 103 -0.61 -55.40 18.93
CA SER A 103 -1.59 -54.35 18.71
C SER A 103 -1.91 -54.35 17.22
N ASP A 104 -3.13 -54.79 16.92
CA ASP A 104 -3.77 -54.63 15.62
C ASP A 104 -3.46 -53.23 15.12
N ALA A 105 -2.64 -53.17 14.06
CA ALA A 105 -2.28 -51.91 13.44
C ALA A 105 -3.59 -51.28 12.94
N PRO A 106 -3.95 -50.05 13.37
CA PRO A 106 -5.04 -49.37 12.69
C PRO A 106 -4.60 -49.23 11.23
N SER A 107 -5.44 -49.70 10.31
CA SER A 107 -5.26 -49.44 8.89
C SER A 107 -5.07 -47.93 8.76
N PHE A 108 -3.93 -47.50 8.22
CA PHE A 108 -3.81 -46.16 7.72
C PHE A 108 -4.93 -46.00 6.70
N GLU A 109 -6.00 -45.31 7.07
CA GLU A 109 -6.81 -44.67 6.05
C GLU A 109 -5.87 -43.62 5.45
N GLU A 110 -5.70 -43.65 4.13
CA GLU A 110 -5.14 -42.52 3.41
C GLU A 110 -5.98 -41.32 3.82
N GLU A 111 -5.46 -40.57 4.79
CA GLU A 111 -5.97 -39.26 5.16
C GLU A 111 -5.63 -38.41 3.94
N ASP A 112 -6.54 -38.45 2.96
CA ASP A 112 -6.56 -37.54 1.83
C ASP A 112 -6.28 -36.17 2.41
N GLU A 113 -5.12 -35.59 2.10
CA GLU A 113 -4.79 -34.23 2.48
C GLU A 113 -5.88 -33.35 1.88
N GLU A 114 -6.91 -33.05 2.67
CA GLU A 114 -7.91 -32.05 2.34
C GLU A 114 -7.14 -30.75 2.20
N LEU A 115 -6.78 -30.44 0.94
CA LEU A 115 -6.29 -29.14 0.53
C LEU A 115 -7.17 -28.12 1.23
N PRO A 116 -6.57 -27.11 1.89
CA PRO A 116 -7.32 -26.17 2.71
C PRO A 116 -8.52 -25.73 1.91
N ILE A 117 -9.69 -26.04 2.47
CA ILE A 117 -11.03 -25.77 1.95
C ILE A 117 -10.90 -24.54 1.08
N GLN A 118 -11.32 -24.68 -0.18
CA GLN A 118 -11.55 -23.62 -1.15
C GLN A 118 -12.48 -22.59 -0.51
N GLY A 119 -11.96 -21.84 0.45
CA GLY A 119 -12.58 -20.72 1.06
C GLY A 119 -12.77 -19.81 -0.12
N GLU A 120 -14.02 -19.44 -0.35
CA GLU A 120 -14.38 -18.31 -1.15
C GLU A 120 -13.73 -17.11 -0.48
N SER A 121 -12.41 -16.95 -0.68
CA SER A 121 -11.73 -15.72 -0.43
C SER A 121 -12.37 -14.80 -1.45
N GLU A 122 -13.40 -14.09 -1.01
CA GLU A 122 -13.83 -12.84 -1.60
C GLU A 122 -12.64 -11.87 -1.47
N TYR A 123 -11.59 -12.16 -2.24
CA TYR A 123 -10.60 -11.17 -2.56
C TYR A 123 -11.39 -9.99 -3.07
N ALA A 124 -11.16 -8.82 -2.49
CA ALA A 124 -11.76 -7.59 -2.97
C ALA A 124 -11.41 -7.47 -4.46
N MET A 125 -12.38 -7.79 -5.32
CA MET A 125 -12.22 -7.70 -6.77
C MET A 125 -12.25 -6.21 -7.08
N GLY A 126 -11.05 -5.60 -7.06
CA GLY A 126 -10.88 -4.20 -7.40
C GLY A 126 -11.17 -3.94 -8.88
N ILE A 127 -11.01 -2.70 -9.30
CA ILE A 127 -11.06 -2.36 -10.72
C ILE A 127 -9.81 -2.91 -11.41
N ASP A 128 -10.00 -3.57 -12.55
CA ASP A 128 -8.91 -4.01 -13.42
C ASP A 128 -8.11 -2.82 -13.96
N PHE A 129 -6.79 -2.92 -13.93
CA PHE A 129 -5.91 -1.86 -14.44
C PHE A 129 -6.14 -1.56 -15.93
N GLU A 130 -6.48 -2.56 -16.73
CA GLU A 130 -6.79 -2.40 -18.16
C GLU A 130 -8.00 -1.48 -18.38
N ARG A 131 -9.05 -1.64 -17.57
CA ARG A 131 -10.23 -0.76 -17.62
C ARG A 131 -9.89 0.69 -17.25
N VAL A 132 -8.99 0.89 -16.30
CA VAL A 132 -8.50 2.22 -15.93
C VAL A 132 -7.72 2.85 -17.08
N LEU A 133 -6.85 2.09 -17.74
CA LEU A 133 -6.08 2.56 -18.90
C LEU A 133 -6.98 2.88 -20.09
N GLU A 134 -7.98 2.05 -20.35
CA GLU A 134 -8.97 2.28 -21.39
C GLU A 134 -9.68 3.61 -21.14
N ALA A 135 -10.23 3.81 -19.94
CA ALA A 135 -10.87 5.05 -19.52
C ALA A 135 -9.96 6.28 -19.70
N LEU A 136 -8.69 6.17 -19.34
CA LEU A 136 -7.69 7.22 -19.53
C LEU A 136 -7.46 7.54 -21.02
N SER A 137 -7.35 6.51 -21.85
CA SER A 137 -7.17 6.65 -23.30
C SER A 137 -8.39 7.30 -23.96
N VAL A 138 -9.59 6.99 -23.46
CA VAL A 138 -10.86 7.59 -23.83
C VAL A 138 -10.79 9.06 -23.44
N ILE A 139 -10.63 9.43 -22.18
CA ILE A 139 -10.55 10.85 -21.76
C ILE A 139 -9.54 11.67 -22.57
N HIS A 140 -8.39 11.09 -22.93
CA HIS A 140 -7.37 11.79 -23.72
C HIS A 140 -7.79 12.08 -25.16
N ARG A 141 -8.47 11.14 -25.83
CA ARG A 141 -8.84 11.28 -27.25
C ARG A 141 -10.02 12.23 -27.48
N HIS A 142 -10.74 12.63 -26.44
CA HIS A 142 -11.92 13.54 -26.46
C HIS A 142 -13.07 13.17 -27.44
N ALA A 143 -12.99 12.02 -28.13
CA ALA A 143 -14.01 11.49 -29.02
C ALA A 143 -14.25 10.01 -28.70
N HIS A 144 -15.48 9.65 -28.34
CA HIS A 144 -15.81 8.34 -27.78
C HIS A 144 -17.05 7.77 -28.45
N THR A 145 -17.06 6.47 -28.67
CA THR A 145 -18.30 5.75 -28.97
C THR A 145 -19.18 5.67 -27.72
N GLU A 146 -20.48 5.44 -27.88
CA GLU A 146 -21.41 5.37 -26.75
C GLU A 146 -21.03 4.25 -25.76
N ALA A 147 -20.63 3.09 -26.27
CA ALA A 147 -20.15 1.96 -25.45
C ALA A 147 -18.87 2.29 -24.65
N GLU A 148 -17.88 2.92 -25.30
CA GLU A 148 -16.64 3.35 -24.62
C GLU A 148 -16.93 4.41 -23.55
N ARG A 149 -17.84 5.34 -23.85
CA ARG A 149 -18.28 6.38 -22.91
C ARG A 149 -18.93 5.76 -21.68
N GLN A 150 -19.76 4.73 -21.87
CA GLN A 150 -20.47 4.05 -20.80
C GLN A 150 -19.52 3.25 -19.90
N SER A 151 -18.64 2.44 -20.50
CA SER A 151 -17.58 1.72 -19.78
C SER A 151 -16.66 2.68 -19.01
N THR A 152 -16.29 3.80 -19.63
CA THR A 152 -15.49 4.85 -19.00
C THR A 152 -16.26 5.53 -17.85
N GLY A 153 -17.56 5.75 -18.00
CA GLY A 153 -18.41 6.28 -16.92
C GLY A 153 -18.46 5.35 -15.71
N ASP A 154 -18.60 4.05 -15.93
CA ASP A 154 -18.65 3.05 -14.86
C ASP A 154 -17.31 2.93 -14.11
N THR A 155 -16.20 2.92 -14.85
CA THR A 155 -14.85 2.91 -14.26
C THR A 155 -14.53 4.20 -13.51
N LEU A 156 -14.92 5.36 -14.04
CA LEU A 156 -14.74 6.65 -13.36
C LEU A 156 -15.57 6.73 -12.07
N ARG A 157 -16.80 6.21 -12.07
CA ARG A 157 -17.63 6.13 -10.86
C ARG A 157 -16.98 5.24 -9.81
N ALA A 158 -16.43 4.10 -10.22
CA ALA A 158 -15.77 3.19 -9.30
C ALA A 158 -14.41 3.73 -8.79
N LEU A 159 -13.75 4.62 -9.55
CA LEU A 159 -12.54 5.34 -9.13
C LEU A 159 -12.83 6.60 -8.28
N GLU A 160 -14.10 6.93 -8.03
CA GLU A 160 -14.46 8.09 -7.22
C GLU A 160 -13.89 7.98 -5.79
N GLY A 161 -13.36 9.09 -5.27
CA GLY A 161 -12.71 9.12 -3.95
C GLY A 161 -11.28 8.56 -3.93
N THR A 162 -10.72 8.14 -5.08
CA THR A 162 -9.31 7.75 -5.18
C THR A 162 -8.40 8.93 -5.54
N ARG A 163 -7.14 8.87 -5.12
CA ARG A 163 -6.10 9.86 -5.48
C ARG A 163 -5.87 9.96 -7.00
N LEU A 164 -6.13 8.88 -7.74
CA LEU A 164 -6.06 8.89 -9.20
C LEU A 164 -7.12 9.82 -9.78
N MET A 165 -8.37 9.72 -9.32
CA MET A 165 -9.46 10.60 -9.77
C MET A 165 -9.19 12.07 -9.44
N GLU A 166 -8.66 12.36 -8.24
CA GLU A 166 -8.26 13.72 -7.86
C GLU A 166 -7.21 14.30 -8.82
N THR A 167 -6.23 13.46 -9.18
CA THR A 167 -5.18 13.84 -10.14
C THR A 167 -5.74 14.08 -11.54
N LEU A 168 -6.68 13.24 -11.99
CA LEU A 168 -7.35 13.43 -13.29
C LEU A 168 -8.17 14.72 -13.34
N ARG A 169 -8.90 15.04 -12.27
CA ARG A 169 -9.69 16.28 -12.15
C ARG A 169 -8.86 17.54 -11.97
N SER A 170 -7.56 17.43 -11.63
CA SER A 170 -6.68 18.60 -11.49
C SER A 170 -6.44 19.35 -12.80
N ASP A 171 -6.56 18.68 -13.94
CA ASP A 171 -6.44 19.30 -15.26
C ASP A 171 -7.82 19.76 -15.74
N ALA A 172 -8.00 21.06 -15.94
CA ALA A 172 -9.27 21.67 -16.32
C ALA A 172 -9.87 21.11 -17.62
N LYS A 173 -9.03 20.67 -18.57
CA LYS A 173 -9.54 20.08 -19.82
C LYS A 173 -10.07 18.67 -19.59
N ARG A 174 -9.33 17.87 -18.82
CA ARG A 174 -9.71 16.50 -18.49
C ARG A 174 -10.90 16.47 -17.55
N SER A 175 -10.97 17.39 -16.58
CA SER A 175 -12.10 17.49 -15.66
C SER A 175 -13.40 17.77 -16.39
N ALA A 176 -13.40 18.66 -17.39
CA ALA A 176 -14.59 18.94 -18.19
C ALA A 176 -15.07 17.71 -18.97
N THR A 177 -14.15 16.96 -19.59
CA THR A 177 -14.48 15.70 -20.30
C THR A 177 -15.00 14.64 -19.33
N ILE A 178 -14.38 14.50 -18.15
CA ILE A 178 -14.81 13.57 -17.09
C ILE A 178 -16.22 13.94 -16.62
N ASP A 179 -16.49 15.22 -16.35
CA ASP A 179 -17.80 15.69 -15.91
C ASP A 179 -18.87 15.44 -16.96
N GLU A 180 -18.54 15.57 -18.24
CA GLU A 180 -19.44 15.27 -19.36
C GLU A 180 -19.77 13.77 -19.44
N ILE A 181 -18.76 12.90 -19.34
CA ILE A 181 -18.95 11.44 -19.35
C ILE A 181 -19.77 10.99 -18.14
N VAL A 182 -19.40 11.45 -16.96
CA VAL A 182 -20.07 11.10 -15.70
C VAL A 182 -21.51 11.59 -15.72
N ARG A 183 -21.76 12.83 -16.15
CA ARG A 183 -23.12 13.37 -16.29
C ARG A 183 -23.96 12.56 -17.26
N ALA A 184 -23.44 12.25 -18.45
CA ALA A 184 -24.15 11.45 -19.43
C ALA A 184 -24.54 10.07 -18.86
N ARG A 185 -23.63 9.44 -18.11
CA ARG A 185 -23.91 8.16 -17.45
C ARG A 185 -24.98 8.28 -16.35
N PHE A 186 -24.95 9.35 -15.57
CA PHE A 186 -26.00 9.63 -14.58
C PHE A 186 -27.36 9.87 -15.26
N GLU A 187 -27.40 10.67 -16.32
CA GLU A 187 -28.63 10.91 -17.07
C GLU A 187 -29.19 9.61 -17.66
N GLU A 188 -28.36 8.74 -18.21
CA GLU A 188 -28.78 7.43 -18.69
C GLU A 188 -29.42 6.58 -17.57
N LEU A 189 -28.74 6.47 -16.41
CA LEU A 189 -29.21 5.66 -15.29
C LEU A 189 -30.52 6.17 -14.66
N TYR A 190 -30.75 7.49 -14.68
CA TYR A 190 -31.88 8.12 -13.98
C TYR A 190 -32.95 8.73 -14.91
N SER A 191 -32.76 8.74 -16.23
CA SER A 191 -33.77 9.26 -17.18
C SER A 191 -34.94 8.31 -17.46
N GLY A 192 -34.95 7.12 -16.87
CA GLY A 192 -36.08 6.18 -16.96
C GLY A 192 -36.36 5.63 -18.36
N LYS A 193 -35.53 5.96 -19.36
CA LYS A 193 -35.51 5.27 -20.66
C LYS A 193 -34.81 3.94 -20.46
N LYS A 194 -35.60 2.90 -20.22
CA LYS A 194 -35.14 1.52 -20.33
C LYS A 194 -34.50 1.34 -21.71
N ALA A 195 -33.29 0.78 -21.72
CA ALA A 195 -32.68 0.16 -22.89
C ALA A 195 -33.62 -0.88 -23.50
#